data_AF-A0A286T5Q4-F1
#
_entry.id   AF-A0A286T5Q4-F1
#
_cell.length_a   1.000
_cell.length_b   1.000
_cell.length_c   1.000
_cell.angle_alpha   90.00
_cell.angle_beta   90.00
_cell.angle_gamma   90.00
#
_symmetry.space_group_name_H-M   'P 1'
#
loop_
_entity.id
_entity.type
_entity.pdbx_description
1 polymer ?
#
loop_
_entity_poly.entity_id
_entity_poly.type
_entity_poly.pdbx_seq_one_letter_code
_entity_poly.pdbx_strand_id
1 'polypeptide(L)'
;MPRGADFSIGTADKGNQWALSSHPAASEYSAVGGTLEATLKVNHVAINAKHPERYPAHSVVVGQIHAKKHDALIKAKTGYGHGNEPLKIFYKKFPDQEMGSVFWNYERNLEKKDPNRADIAYPVWGNTWENPAEPGEAGIALGEEFSYKVEVKGTMMYLTFETVRHDTVKYEIDLSKGIDELDSPTGYAEDDF
;
A
#
# COMPACT_ATOMS: atom_id res chain seq x y z
N MET A 1 -5.31 -10.92 11.50
CA MET A 1 -5.26 -12.24 10.85
C MET A 1 -6.65 -12.84 10.86
N PRO A 2 -7.25 -13.13 9.70
CA PRO A 2 -8.60 -13.69 9.60
C PRO A 2 -8.83 -14.96 10.44
N ARG A 3 -7.81 -15.82 10.60
CA ARG A 3 -7.91 -17.05 11.41
C ARG A 3 -8.16 -16.82 12.91
N GLY A 4 -8.02 -15.60 13.40
CA GLY A 4 -8.11 -15.30 14.83
C GLY A 4 -7.15 -16.18 15.65
N ALA A 5 -7.69 -16.90 16.63
CA ALA A 5 -6.96 -17.83 17.51
C ALA A 5 -7.00 -19.30 17.04
N ASP A 6 -7.51 -19.59 15.84
CA ASP A 6 -7.48 -20.94 15.27
C ASP A 6 -6.09 -21.22 14.67
N PHE A 7 -5.27 -21.95 15.41
CA PHE A 7 -3.91 -22.32 15.00
C PHE A 7 -3.85 -23.56 14.12
N SER A 8 -4.98 -24.22 13.83
CA SER A 8 -5.03 -25.30 12.85
C SER A 8 -4.89 -24.78 11.41
N ILE A 9 -5.22 -23.50 11.19
CA ILE A 9 -5.04 -22.79 9.92
C ILE A 9 -3.65 -22.13 9.94
N GLY A 10 -2.78 -22.53 9.03
CA GLY A 10 -1.44 -21.97 8.85
C GLY A 10 -1.47 -20.46 8.53
N THR A 11 -0.36 -19.77 8.79
CA THR A 11 -0.29 -18.33 8.50
C THR A 11 -0.45 -18.01 7.02
N ALA A 12 -0.01 -18.92 6.14
CA ALA A 12 -0.07 -18.80 4.69
C ALA A 12 -1.29 -19.50 4.06
N ASP A 13 -2.16 -20.12 4.86
CA ASP A 13 -3.30 -20.87 4.34
C ASP A 13 -4.38 -19.91 3.87
N LYS A 14 -5.13 -20.29 2.82
CA LYS A 14 -6.21 -19.48 2.25
C LYS A 14 -7.25 -19.02 3.27
N GLY A 15 -7.56 -19.87 4.26
CA GLY A 15 -8.45 -19.55 5.39
C GLY A 15 -7.93 -18.44 6.32
N ASN A 16 -6.70 -17.94 6.10
CA ASN A 16 -6.10 -16.84 6.82
C ASN A 16 -5.60 -15.70 5.89
N GLN A 17 -5.93 -15.79 4.61
CA GLN A 17 -5.65 -14.78 3.58
C GLN A 17 -6.99 -14.37 2.94
N TRP A 18 -6.98 -13.30 2.16
CA TRP A 18 -8.10 -12.87 1.33
C TRP A 18 -7.64 -12.69 -0.11
N ALA A 19 -8.58 -12.61 -1.04
CA ALA A 19 -8.26 -12.47 -2.46
C ALA A 19 -9.21 -11.49 -3.16
N LEU A 20 -8.84 -11.06 -4.37
CA LEU A 20 -9.75 -10.33 -5.26
C LEU A 20 -10.80 -11.28 -5.84
N SER A 21 -11.92 -10.73 -6.30
CA SER A 21 -12.95 -11.55 -6.98
C SER A 21 -12.47 -12.15 -8.30
N SER A 22 -11.38 -11.62 -8.88
CA SER A 22 -10.73 -12.17 -10.08
C SER A 22 -9.92 -13.43 -9.82
N HIS A 23 -9.55 -13.70 -8.57
CA HIS A 23 -8.70 -14.84 -8.25
C HIS A 23 -9.47 -16.15 -8.54
N PRO A 24 -8.91 -17.12 -9.30
CA PRO A 24 -9.62 -18.33 -9.72
C PRO A 24 -10.21 -19.15 -8.57
N ALA A 25 -9.54 -19.11 -7.42
CA ALA A 25 -9.97 -19.76 -6.18
C ALA A 25 -10.52 -18.78 -5.11
N ALA A 26 -11.06 -17.61 -5.50
CA ALA A 26 -11.49 -16.57 -4.55
C ALA A 26 -12.43 -17.10 -3.45
N SER A 27 -13.34 -18.04 -3.78
CA SER A 27 -14.28 -18.64 -2.82
C SER A 27 -13.64 -19.53 -1.75
N GLU A 28 -12.36 -19.90 -1.91
CA GLU A 28 -11.62 -20.71 -0.93
C GLU A 28 -10.88 -19.86 0.13
N TYR A 29 -10.82 -18.54 -0.07
CA TYR A 29 -10.18 -17.61 0.86
C TYR A 29 -11.13 -17.19 1.99
N SER A 30 -10.56 -16.65 3.07
CA SER A 30 -11.35 -16.19 4.22
C SER A 30 -12.28 -15.03 3.89
N ALA A 31 -11.95 -14.25 2.86
CA ALA A 31 -12.75 -13.16 2.35
C ALA A 31 -12.41 -12.88 0.88
N VAL A 32 -13.36 -12.24 0.19
CA VAL A 32 -13.16 -11.66 -1.14
C VAL A 32 -13.27 -10.14 -1.03
N GLY A 33 -12.15 -9.45 -1.20
CA GLY A 33 -12.00 -8.04 -0.83
C GLY A 33 -11.95 -7.80 0.68
N GLY A 34 -12.05 -6.53 1.09
CA GLY A 34 -11.94 -6.16 2.49
C GLY A 34 -11.97 -4.65 2.71
N THR A 35 -12.00 -4.23 3.97
CA THR A 35 -11.93 -2.81 4.34
C THR A 35 -11.01 -2.61 5.53
N LEU A 36 -10.11 -1.64 5.43
CA LEU A 36 -9.28 -1.13 6.51
C LEU A 36 -9.57 0.36 6.67
N GLU A 37 -9.99 0.75 7.87
CA GLU A 37 -10.25 2.14 8.25
C GLU A 37 -9.39 2.49 9.47
N ALA A 38 -8.75 3.65 9.43
CA ALA A 38 -7.99 4.16 10.55
C ALA A 38 -8.12 5.67 10.66
N THR A 39 -8.22 6.14 11.89
CA THR A 39 -8.00 7.55 12.27
C THR A 39 -6.79 7.59 13.18
N LEU A 40 -5.79 8.36 12.80
CA LEU A 40 -4.50 8.37 13.48
C LEU A 40 -3.80 9.72 13.38
N LYS A 41 -2.76 9.87 14.20
CA LYS A 41 -1.78 10.94 14.08
C LYS A 41 -0.37 10.36 14.15
N VAL A 42 0.53 10.88 13.33
CA VAL A 42 1.95 10.51 13.41
C VAL A 42 2.62 11.41 14.43
N ASN A 43 3.04 10.83 15.56
CA ASN A 43 3.67 11.61 16.64
C ASN A 43 5.15 11.88 16.38
N HIS A 44 5.83 11.00 15.64
CA HIS A 44 7.26 11.12 15.37
C HIS A 44 7.68 10.28 14.16
N VAL A 45 8.70 10.74 13.43
CA VAL A 45 9.42 9.98 12.39
C VAL A 45 10.93 10.05 12.66
N ALA A 46 11.71 9.15 12.08
CA ALA A 46 13.16 9.14 12.29
C ALA A 46 13.79 10.47 11.84
N ILE A 47 14.51 11.13 12.76
CA ILE A 47 15.27 12.36 12.47
C ILE A 47 16.65 12.00 11.89
N ASN A 48 17.24 10.90 12.33
CA ASN A 48 18.53 10.40 11.86
C ASN A 48 18.33 9.21 10.92
N ALA A 49 18.92 9.27 9.73
CA ALA A 49 18.96 8.17 8.78
C ALA A 49 20.40 7.94 8.31
N LYS A 50 20.85 6.68 8.27
CA LYS A 50 22.18 6.32 7.75
C LYS A 50 22.32 6.68 6.26
N HIS A 51 21.21 6.62 5.54
CA HIS A 51 21.10 6.87 4.10
C HIS A 51 19.96 7.88 3.86
N PRO A 52 20.15 9.17 4.22
CA PRO A 52 19.10 10.19 4.13
C PRO A 52 18.66 10.49 2.69
N GLU A 53 19.48 10.13 1.70
CA GLU A 53 19.18 10.24 0.28
C GLU A 53 18.19 9.19 -0.23
N ARG A 54 17.95 8.12 0.54
CA ARG A 54 17.03 7.05 0.14
C ARG A 54 15.60 7.47 0.42
N TYR A 55 14.70 7.15 -0.51
CA TYR A 55 13.29 7.52 -0.39
C TYR A 55 12.72 7.23 1.00
N PRO A 56 12.80 6.03 1.58
CA PRO A 56 12.16 5.74 2.87
C PRO A 56 12.70 6.50 4.09
N ALA A 57 13.81 7.24 3.97
CA ALA A 57 14.31 8.06 5.07
C ALA A 57 13.25 9.07 5.55
N HIS A 58 13.18 9.29 6.87
CA HIS A 58 12.28 10.25 7.51
C HIS A 58 10.79 9.99 7.26
N SER A 59 10.42 8.72 7.05
CA SER A 59 9.05 8.31 6.78
C SER A 59 8.60 7.16 7.67
N VAL A 60 7.29 6.93 7.68
CA VAL A 60 6.65 5.76 8.28
C VAL A 60 5.52 5.30 7.37
N VAL A 61 5.38 3.99 7.19
CA VAL A 61 4.18 3.41 6.57
C VAL A 61 3.11 3.26 7.63
N VAL A 62 1.92 3.79 7.37
CA VAL A 62 0.80 3.80 8.32
C VAL A 62 -0.34 2.87 7.92
N GLY A 63 -0.30 2.28 6.72
CA GLY A 63 -1.27 1.30 6.22
C GLY A 63 -0.76 0.62 4.95
N GLN A 64 -1.09 -0.66 4.75
CA GLN A 64 -0.63 -1.45 3.61
C GLN A 64 -1.67 -2.48 3.17
N ILE A 65 -1.60 -2.86 1.90
CA ILE A 65 -1.99 -4.18 1.42
C ILE A 65 -0.71 -4.87 0.95
N HIS A 66 -0.47 -6.10 1.37
CA HIS A 66 0.74 -6.84 1.05
C HIS A 66 0.36 -8.18 0.44
N ALA A 67 0.73 -8.43 -0.82
CA ALA A 67 0.48 -9.71 -1.46
C ALA A 67 1.34 -10.81 -0.83
N LYS A 68 0.85 -12.03 -0.77
CA LYS A 68 1.59 -13.15 -0.22
C LYS A 68 2.65 -13.61 -1.21
N LYS A 69 3.88 -13.81 -0.70
CA LYS A 69 4.93 -14.44 -1.49
C LYS A 69 4.70 -15.96 -1.57
N HIS A 70 4.70 -16.49 -2.79
CA HIS A 70 4.55 -17.93 -3.08
C HIS A 70 5.70 -18.44 -3.95
N ASP A 71 6.70 -19.05 -3.33
CA ASP A 71 7.89 -19.56 -4.04
C ASP A 71 7.55 -20.62 -5.11
N ALA A 72 6.47 -21.38 -4.91
CA ALA A 72 6.00 -22.36 -5.89
C ALA A 72 5.45 -21.69 -7.17
N LEU A 73 4.67 -20.61 -7.03
CA LEU A 73 4.12 -19.84 -8.15
C LEU A 73 5.22 -19.10 -8.92
N ILE A 74 6.19 -18.53 -8.19
CA ILE A 74 7.40 -17.91 -8.77
C ILE A 74 8.19 -18.96 -9.56
N LYS A 75 8.47 -20.14 -8.96
CA LYS A 75 9.21 -21.22 -9.63
C LYS A 75 8.48 -21.74 -10.88
N ALA A 76 7.15 -21.78 -10.83
CA ALA A 76 6.30 -22.17 -11.95
C ALA A 76 6.16 -21.05 -13.01
N LYS A 77 6.70 -19.85 -12.77
CA LYS A 77 6.66 -18.69 -13.67
C LYS A 77 5.23 -18.32 -14.08
N THR A 78 4.32 -18.33 -13.12
CA THR A 78 2.91 -17.96 -13.33
C THR A 78 2.72 -16.46 -13.56
N GLY A 79 3.69 -15.63 -13.15
CA GLY A 79 3.58 -14.17 -13.12
C GLY A 79 3.03 -13.62 -11.80
N TYR A 80 2.74 -14.46 -10.81
CA TYR A 80 2.17 -14.08 -9.52
C TYR A 80 2.99 -14.62 -8.33
N GLY A 81 2.62 -14.18 -7.12
CA GLY A 81 3.21 -14.63 -5.86
C GLY A 81 4.55 -13.96 -5.54
N HIS A 82 4.84 -12.80 -6.16
CA HIS A 82 6.08 -12.06 -5.93
C HIS A 82 6.19 -11.44 -4.53
N GLY A 83 5.05 -11.29 -3.85
CA GLY A 83 4.97 -10.70 -2.51
C GLY A 83 5.13 -9.19 -2.52
N ASN A 84 4.59 -8.52 -3.55
CA ASN A 84 4.65 -7.08 -3.74
C ASN A 84 3.49 -6.37 -3.03
N GLU A 85 3.56 -5.04 -2.89
CA GLU A 85 2.51 -4.30 -2.20
C GLU A 85 1.69 -3.39 -3.14
N PRO A 86 0.42 -3.72 -3.45
CA PRO A 86 -0.45 -2.83 -4.24
C PRO A 86 -0.77 -1.51 -3.51
N LEU A 87 -0.51 -1.44 -2.20
CA LEU A 87 -0.70 -0.23 -1.41
C LEU A 87 0.31 -0.13 -0.27
N LYS A 88 1.00 1.01 -0.19
CA LYS A 88 1.71 1.47 1.00
C LYS A 88 1.39 2.94 1.25
N ILE A 89 0.69 3.27 2.34
CA ILE A 89 0.36 4.64 2.73
C ILE A 89 1.49 5.17 3.62
N PHE A 90 2.12 6.26 3.20
CA PHE A 90 3.24 6.88 3.91
C PHE A 90 2.86 8.20 4.54
N TYR A 91 3.49 8.47 5.68
CA TYR A 91 3.73 9.82 6.15
C TYR A 91 5.25 10.08 6.11
N LYS A 92 5.67 11.20 5.53
CA LYS A 92 7.09 11.61 5.46
C LYS A 92 7.23 13.05 5.92
N LYS A 93 8.22 13.32 6.78
CA LYS A 93 8.55 14.68 7.20
C LYS A 93 10.06 14.80 7.39
N PHE A 94 10.70 15.70 6.64
CA PHE A 94 12.13 15.94 6.83
C PHE A 94 12.41 16.64 8.17
N PRO A 95 13.62 16.50 8.74
CA PRO A 95 13.97 17.07 10.04
C PRO A 95 13.66 18.56 10.20
N ASP A 96 14.02 19.37 9.20
CA ASP A 96 13.97 20.83 9.25
C ASP A 96 12.64 21.43 8.75
N GLN A 97 11.68 20.59 8.38
CA GLN A 97 10.35 21.01 7.94
C GLN A 97 9.39 21.08 9.13
N GLU A 98 8.38 21.92 9.09
CA GLU A 98 7.30 21.95 10.08
C GLU A 98 6.22 20.92 9.73
N MET A 99 5.89 20.80 8.44
CA MET A 99 4.81 19.97 7.92
C MET A 99 5.34 18.73 7.21
N GLY A 100 4.68 17.59 7.43
CA GLY A 100 4.90 16.36 6.68
C GLY A 100 3.99 16.23 5.48
N SER A 101 4.27 15.27 4.61
CA SER A 101 3.42 14.88 3.49
C SER A 101 2.82 13.50 3.72
N VAL A 102 1.58 13.33 3.27
CA VAL A 102 0.90 12.04 3.16
C VAL A 102 0.77 11.72 1.68
N PHE A 103 1.16 10.51 1.31
CA PHE A 103 1.04 9.98 -0.04
C PHE A 103 0.98 8.45 0.05
N TRP A 104 0.67 7.78 -1.05
CA TRP A 104 0.70 6.32 -1.08
C TRP A 104 1.40 5.82 -2.34
N ASN A 105 1.97 4.62 -2.24
CA ASN A 105 2.64 3.97 -3.36
C ASN A 105 1.84 2.74 -3.81
N TYR A 106 1.73 2.58 -5.13
CA TYR A 106 1.42 1.32 -5.80
C TYR A 106 2.72 0.68 -6.28
N GLU A 107 3.04 -0.55 -5.84
CA GLU A 107 4.18 -1.29 -6.43
C GLU A 107 3.72 -2.07 -7.66
N ARG A 108 4.41 -1.93 -8.79
CA ARG A 108 4.17 -2.79 -9.97
C ARG A 108 4.38 -4.26 -9.63
N ASN A 109 3.46 -5.13 -10.03
CA ASN A 109 3.49 -6.53 -9.67
C ASN A 109 4.44 -7.34 -10.55
N LEU A 110 5.74 -7.12 -10.37
CA LEU A 110 6.80 -7.72 -11.18
C LEU A 110 7.80 -8.48 -10.30
N GLU A 111 8.62 -9.31 -10.95
CA GLU A 111 9.70 -10.02 -10.28
C GLU A 111 10.69 -9.06 -9.62
N LYS A 112 11.30 -9.48 -8.51
CA LYS A 112 12.25 -8.66 -7.74
C LYS A 112 13.43 -8.10 -8.55
N LYS A 113 13.85 -8.79 -9.61
CA LYS A 113 14.98 -8.38 -10.47
C LYS A 113 14.54 -7.61 -11.70
N ASP A 114 13.24 -7.45 -11.92
CA ASP A 114 12.73 -6.70 -13.06
C ASP A 114 13.07 -5.20 -12.88
N PRO A 115 13.75 -4.56 -13.84
CA PRO A 115 14.11 -3.15 -13.72
C PRO A 115 12.90 -2.21 -13.72
N ASN A 116 11.74 -2.66 -14.20
CA ASN A 116 10.50 -1.90 -14.19
C ASN A 116 9.73 -2.05 -12.88
N ARG A 117 10.11 -2.99 -12.00
CA ARG A 117 9.52 -3.10 -10.66
C ARG A 117 9.83 -1.82 -9.88
N ALA A 118 8.81 -1.01 -9.68
CA ALA A 118 8.92 0.30 -9.06
C ALA A 118 7.66 0.60 -8.24
N ASP A 119 7.86 1.43 -7.21
CA ASP A 119 6.79 2.10 -6.51
C ASP A 119 6.37 3.36 -7.28
N ILE A 120 5.08 3.49 -7.57
CA ILE A 120 4.47 4.68 -8.19
C ILE A 120 3.77 5.47 -7.09
N ALA A 121 4.24 6.69 -6.83
CA ALA A 121 3.74 7.52 -5.76
C ALA A 121 2.57 8.42 -6.20
N TYR A 122 1.53 8.48 -5.37
CA TYR A 122 0.35 9.31 -5.55
C TYR A 122 0.20 10.27 -4.35
N PRO A 123 0.18 11.60 -4.57
CA PRO A 123 0.12 12.57 -3.49
C PRO A 123 -1.25 12.56 -2.79
N VAL A 124 -1.30 12.71 -1.47
CA VAL A 124 -2.57 12.98 -0.77
C VAL A 124 -2.58 14.42 -0.29
N TRP A 125 -1.68 14.76 0.63
CA TRP A 125 -1.45 16.12 1.12
C TRP A 125 0.04 16.39 1.16
N GLY A 126 0.47 17.50 0.57
CA GLY A 126 1.88 17.84 0.39
C GLY A 126 2.50 17.18 -0.84
N ASN A 127 3.68 16.61 -0.65
CA ASN A 127 4.55 16.10 -1.72
C ASN A 127 4.71 14.57 -1.69
N THR A 128 5.27 14.00 -2.74
CA THR A 128 5.71 12.60 -2.81
C THR A 128 7.22 12.49 -2.58
N TRP A 129 7.82 11.31 -2.77
CA TRP A 129 9.27 11.11 -2.61
C TRP A 129 10.12 11.97 -3.56
N GLU A 130 9.56 12.30 -4.72
CA GLU A 130 10.24 12.97 -5.82
C GLU A 130 10.44 14.47 -5.55
N ASN A 131 9.65 15.06 -4.64
CA ASN A 131 9.75 16.47 -4.29
C ASN A 131 10.11 16.65 -2.80
N PRO A 132 11.39 16.94 -2.48
CA PRO A 132 11.83 17.12 -1.11
C PRO A 132 11.50 18.50 -0.53
N ALA A 133 10.88 19.40 -1.30
CA ALA A 133 10.49 20.72 -0.81
C ALA A 133 9.51 20.60 0.37
N GLU A 134 9.51 21.61 1.23
CA GLU A 134 8.56 21.69 2.33
C GLU A 134 7.14 21.85 1.79
N PRO A 135 6.16 21.02 2.23
CA PRO A 135 4.80 21.10 1.73
C PRO A 135 4.03 22.32 2.25
N GLY A 136 4.51 22.97 3.32
CA GLY A 136 3.83 24.08 3.98
C GLY A 136 2.42 23.70 4.41
N GLU A 137 1.49 24.64 4.30
CA GLU A 137 0.09 24.43 4.72
C GLU A 137 -0.61 23.29 3.98
N ALA A 138 -0.12 22.86 2.81
CA ALA A 138 -0.67 21.72 2.07
C ALA A 138 -0.36 20.36 2.75
N GLY A 139 0.53 20.32 3.74
CA GLY A 139 0.92 19.10 4.46
C GLY A 139 0.07 18.76 5.68
N ILE A 140 0.57 17.84 6.50
CA ILE A 140 0.03 17.40 7.79
C ILE A 140 1.12 17.51 8.85
N ALA A 141 0.86 18.15 9.99
CA ALA A 141 1.84 18.28 11.07
C ALA A 141 2.02 16.96 11.85
N LEU A 142 3.15 16.83 12.55
CA LEU A 142 3.25 15.79 13.59
C LEU A 142 2.20 16.06 14.68
N GLY A 143 1.50 15.01 15.11
CA GLY A 143 0.42 15.11 16.08
C GLY A 143 -0.92 15.63 15.52
N GLU A 144 -0.98 15.99 14.24
CA GLU A 144 -2.23 16.27 13.54
C GLU A 144 -2.92 14.97 13.12
N GLU A 145 -4.23 14.92 13.33
CA GLU A 145 -5.05 13.75 13.03
C GLU A 145 -5.48 13.75 11.57
N PHE A 146 -5.40 12.59 10.93
CA PHE A 146 -6.00 12.31 9.65
C PHE A 146 -6.58 10.89 9.65
N SER A 147 -7.52 10.66 8.73
CA SER A 147 -8.14 9.36 8.54
C SER A 147 -7.89 8.84 7.14
N TYR A 148 -7.84 7.52 7.01
CA TYR A 148 -7.89 6.87 5.72
C TYR A 148 -8.84 5.67 5.75
N LYS A 149 -9.44 5.40 4.60
CA LYS A 149 -10.20 4.19 4.29
C LYS A 149 -9.61 3.54 3.05
N VAL A 150 -9.28 2.26 3.18
CA VAL A 150 -8.91 1.37 2.09
C VAL A 150 -10.03 0.36 1.95
N GLU A 151 -10.75 0.39 0.84
CA GLU A 151 -11.85 -0.52 0.56
C GLU A 151 -11.60 -1.26 -0.74
N VAL A 152 -11.57 -2.58 -0.71
CA VAL A 152 -11.43 -3.43 -1.89
C VAL A 152 -12.76 -4.15 -2.12
N LYS A 153 -13.39 -3.87 -3.26
CA LYS A 153 -14.66 -4.47 -3.70
C LYS A 153 -14.49 -5.06 -5.10
N GLY A 154 -14.65 -6.37 -5.20
CA GLY A 154 -14.37 -7.08 -6.45
C GLY A 154 -12.87 -7.03 -6.76
N THR A 155 -12.50 -6.31 -7.82
CA THR A 155 -11.10 -6.02 -8.18
C THR A 155 -10.70 -4.57 -7.90
N MET A 156 -11.65 -3.70 -7.54
CA MET A 156 -11.42 -2.28 -7.37
C MET A 156 -10.98 -1.96 -5.95
N MET A 157 -9.88 -1.22 -5.83
CA MET A 157 -9.43 -0.58 -4.60
C MET A 157 -9.86 0.90 -4.61
N TYR A 158 -10.60 1.28 -3.59
CA TYR A 158 -11.03 2.64 -3.31
C TYR A 158 -10.25 3.15 -2.10
N LEU A 159 -9.57 4.29 -2.27
CA LEU A 159 -8.91 4.99 -1.17
C LEU A 159 -9.66 6.28 -0.90
N THR A 160 -9.87 6.60 0.37
CA THR A 160 -10.41 7.88 0.82
C THR A 160 -9.55 8.38 1.96
N PHE A 161 -9.11 9.64 1.88
CA PHE A 161 -8.30 10.30 2.89
C PHE A 161 -9.01 11.57 3.34
N GLU A 162 -9.11 11.75 4.66
CA GLU A 162 -9.84 12.86 5.27
C GLU A 162 -9.05 13.48 6.43
N THR A 163 -9.17 14.79 6.58
CA THR A 163 -8.69 15.56 7.74
C THR A 163 -9.65 16.73 7.95
N VAL A 164 -9.55 17.40 9.10
CA VAL A 164 -10.34 18.60 9.40
C VAL A 164 -9.90 19.79 8.54
N ARG A 165 -8.64 19.83 8.11
CA ARG A 165 -8.04 21.01 7.43
C ARG A 165 -8.15 20.98 5.91
N HIS A 166 -8.18 19.80 5.29
CA HIS A 166 -8.09 19.64 3.85
C HIS A 166 -9.32 18.97 3.28
N ASP A 167 -9.60 19.24 2.01
CA ASP A 167 -10.63 18.52 1.26
C ASP A 167 -10.32 17.01 1.21
N THR A 168 -11.37 16.21 1.17
CA THR A 168 -11.29 14.75 1.01
C THR A 168 -10.59 14.41 -0.30
N VAL A 169 -9.56 13.58 -0.23
CA VAL A 169 -8.84 13.05 -1.41
C VAL A 169 -9.25 11.61 -1.65
N LYS A 170 -9.54 11.25 -2.92
CA LYS A 170 -10.00 9.92 -3.30
C LYS A 170 -9.20 9.35 -4.46
N TYR A 171 -9.01 8.03 -4.46
CA TYR A 171 -8.39 7.27 -5.54
C TYR A 171 -9.19 6.01 -5.82
N GLU A 172 -9.17 5.58 -7.08
CA GLU A 172 -9.79 4.33 -7.53
C GLU A 172 -8.82 3.61 -8.47
N ILE A 173 -8.41 2.40 -8.11
CA ILE A 173 -7.49 1.57 -8.91
C ILE A 173 -8.11 0.19 -9.11
N ASP A 174 -8.08 -0.32 -10.33
CA ASP A 174 -8.40 -1.72 -10.61
C ASP A 174 -7.15 -2.59 -10.37
N LEU A 175 -7.13 -3.34 -9.27
CA LEU A 175 -5.98 -4.19 -8.89
C LEU A 175 -5.82 -5.41 -9.81
N SER A 176 -6.80 -5.72 -10.66
CA SER A 176 -6.70 -6.83 -11.63
C SER A 176 -6.08 -6.43 -12.97
N LYS A 177 -5.55 -5.21 -13.07
CA LYS A 177 -4.91 -4.66 -14.26
C LYS A 177 -3.60 -3.99 -13.88
N GLY A 178 -2.66 -4.00 -14.82
CA GLY A 178 -1.46 -3.19 -14.69
C GLY A 178 -1.79 -1.70 -14.62
N ILE A 179 -1.08 -0.96 -13.77
CA ILE A 179 -1.31 0.49 -13.63
C ILE A 179 -0.80 1.30 -14.84
N ASP A 180 0.13 0.72 -15.60
CA ASP A 180 0.69 1.24 -16.84
C ASP A 180 1.23 0.09 -17.71
N GLU A 181 1.80 0.43 -18.87
CA GLU A 181 2.34 -0.54 -19.84
C GLU A 181 3.58 -1.31 -19.34
N LEU A 182 4.22 -0.84 -18.26
CA LEU A 182 5.41 -1.48 -17.69
C LEU A 182 5.05 -2.48 -16.59
N ASP A 183 3.83 -2.44 -16.07
CA ASP A 183 3.32 -3.37 -15.06
C ASP A 183 2.87 -4.71 -15.67
N SER A 184 2.61 -5.70 -14.81
CA SER A 184 1.91 -6.92 -15.23
C SER A 184 0.55 -6.54 -15.82
N PRO A 185 0.18 -7.01 -17.04
CA PRO A 185 -1.12 -6.68 -17.65
C PRO A 185 -2.32 -7.07 -16.77
N THR A 186 -2.15 -8.06 -15.91
CA THR A 186 -3.17 -8.56 -14.98
C THR A 186 -2.96 -8.05 -13.54
N GLY A 187 -2.04 -7.11 -13.31
CA GLY A 187 -1.76 -6.55 -11.99
C GLY A 187 -1.59 -7.64 -10.94
N TYR A 188 -2.48 -7.62 -9.95
CA TYR A 188 -2.56 -8.55 -8.83
C TYR A 188 -3.75 -9.53 -8.93
N ALA A 189 -4.31 -9.77 -10.14
CA ALA A 189 -5.56 -10.48 -10.33
C ALA A 189 -5.63 -11.88 -9.67
N GLU A 190 -4.49 -12.58 -9.57
CA GLU A 190 -4.37 -13.93 -9.02
C GLU A 190 -3.42 -14.01 -7.81
N ASP A 191 -3.11 -12.88 -7.18
CA ASP A 191 -2.47 -12.87 -5.86
C ASP A 191 -3.51 -12.96 -4.72
N ASP A 192 -3.03 -13.40 -3.56
CA ASP A 192 -3.72 -13.36 -2.27
C ASP A 192 -2.96 -12.46 -1.27
N PHE A 193 -3.64 -12.04 -0.21
CA PHE A 193 -3.22 -10.96 0.69
C PHE A 193 -3.57 -11.22 2.16
#